data_AF-A0A5C6CGY6-F1
#
_entry.id   AF-A0A5C6CGY6-F1
#
_cell.length_a   1.000
_cell.length_b   1.000
_cell.length_c   1.000
_cell.angle_alpha   90.00
_cell.angle_beta   90.00
_cell.angle_gamma   90.00
#
_symmetry.space_group_name_H-M   'P 1'
#
loop_
_entity.id
_entity.type
_entity.pdbx_description
1 polymer ?
#
loop_
_entity_poly.entity_id
_entity_poly.type
_entity_poly.pdbx_seq_one_letter_code
_entity_poly.pdbx_strand_id
1 'polypeptide(L)'
;MENTPSPTLPTPPTSPATPWIWLSILASLGVIVWAFTIPMRHKPDDAVNRSQQSVSTTTVSRQQSASDDIAIRAQQYRAHAIEMDAQLMKIQRKKDEAYQNQVLPGEQEAQAYQANYRKRILEKIKRLATAEKGSPDWVYRQRLIDSLEAPQ
;
A
#
# COMPACT_ATOMS: atom_id res chain seq x y z
N MET A 1 -39.45 38.38 -6.05
CA MET A 1 -38.72 38.14 -4.80
C MET A 1 -38.69 36.64 -4.58
N GLU A 2 -37.66 35.96 -5.08
CA GLU A 2 -37.51 34.50 -4.91
C GLU A 2 -36.47 34.24 -3.83
N ASN A 3 -36.91 33.56 -2.77
CA ASN A 3 -36.08 33.12 -1.66
C ASN A 3 -35.26 31.90 -2.10
N THR A 4 -33.94 32.05 -2.26
CA THR A 4 -33.02 30.91 -2.38
C THR A 4 -32.67 30.38 -0.99
N PRO A 5 -32.89 29.08 -0.69
CA PRO A 5 -32.46 28.48 0.56
C PRO A 5 -30.93 28.29 0.59
N SER A 6 -30.31 28.67 1.70
CA SER A 6 -28.89 28.49 1.98
C SER A 6 -28.49 27.00 2.02
N PRO A 7 -27.28 26.62 1.58
CA PRO A 7 -26.81 25.24 1.65
C PRO A 7 -26.48 24.84 3.09
N THR A 8 -27.22 23.86 3.60
CA THR A 8 -26.93 23.17 4.86
C THR A 8 -25.60 22.42 4.74
N LEU A 9 -24.64 22.71 5.63
CA LEU A 9 -23.40 21.93 5.74
C LEU A 9 -23.72 20.44 6.00
N PRO A 10 -23.02 19.49 5.37
CA PRO A 10 -23.11 18.10 5.75
C PRO A 10 -22.48 17.90 7.14
N THR A 11 -23.29 17.52 8.12
CA THR A 11 -22.80 16.97 9.39
C THR A 11 -22.04 15.67 9.11
N PRO A 12 -20.85 15.45 9.70
CA PRO A 12 -20.15 14.18 9.56
C PRO A 12 -21.02 13.06 10.18
N PRO A 13 -21.11 11.88 9.55
CA PRO A 13 -21.81 10.76 10.15
C PRO A 13 -21.01 10.31 11.38
N THR A 14 -21.58 10.48 12.57
CA THR A 14 -21.14 9.79 13.77
C THR A 14 -21.36 8.30 13.55
N SER A 15 -20.34 7.62 13.03
CA SER A 15 -20.36 6.18 12.85
C SER A 15 -20.48 5.50 14.23
N PRO A 16 -21.48 4.65 14.47
CA PRO A 16 -21.55 3.91 15.72
C PRO A 16 -20.36 2.94 15.75
N ALA A 17 -19.46 3.14 16.71
CA ALA A 17 -18.34 2.24 16.95
C ALA A 17 -18.88 0.83 17.14
N THR A 18 -18.59 -0.03 16.16
CA THR A 18 -19.07 -1.41 16.12
C THR A 18 -18.39 -2.17 17.28
N PRO A 19 -19.11 -3.04 18.01
CA PRO A 19 -18.58 -3.77 19.17
C PRO A 19 -17.33 -4.63 18.86
N TRP A 20 -17.10 -4.91 17.58
CA TRP A 20 -15.91 -5.56 17.04
C TRP A 20 -14.61 -4.77 17.26
N ILE A 21 -14.68 -3.44 17.31
CA ILE A 21 -13.52 -2.57 17.57
C ILE A 21 -13.04 -2.77 19.02
N TRP A 22 -13.97 -2.92 19.97
CA TRP A 22 -13.60 -3.20 21.36
C TRP A 22 -12.97 -4.59 21.54
N LEU A 23 -13.46 -5.58 20.80
CA LEU A 23 -12.87 -6.92 20.79
C LEU A 23 -11.45 -6.93 20.22
N SER A 24 -11.17 -6.16 19.16
CA SER A 24 -9.82 -6.07 18.58
C SER A 24 -8.84 -5.36 19.52
N ILE A 25 -9.30 -4.33 20.24
CA ILE A 25 -8.52 -3.63 21.26
C ILE A 25 -8.16 -4.57 22.42
N LEU A 26 -9.13 -5.33 22.94
CA LEU A 26 -8.91 -6.28 24.02
C LEU A 26 -7.97 -7.43 23.61
N ALA A 27 -8.11 -7.95 22.40
CA ALA A 27 -7.21 -8.98 21.86
C ALA A 27 -5.78 -8.44 21.69
N SER A 28 -5.62 -7.21 21.20
CA SER A 28 -4.31 -6.56 21.06
C SER A 28 -3.62 -6.38 22.42
N LEU A 29 -4.34 -5.90 23.44
CA LEU A 29 -3.82 -5.80 24.81
C LEU A 29 -3.41 -7.15 25.39
N GLY A 30 -4.21 -8.21 25.15
CA GLY A 30 -3.88 -9.57 25.59
C GLY A 30 -2.57 -10.10 25.00
N VAL A 31 -2.32 -9.85 23.71
CA VAL A 31 -1.06 -10.26 23.05
C VAL A 31 0.14 -9.50 23.60
N ILE A 32 -0.01 -8.20 23.87
CA ILE A 32 1.07 -7.38 24.45
C ILE A 32 1.44 -7.87 25.85
N VAL A 33 0.43 -8.16 26.70
CA VAL A 33 0.67 -8.70 28.04
C VAL A 33 1.32 -10.08 27.96
N TRP A 34 0.88 -10.96 27.05
CA TRP A 34 1.48 -12.27 26.85
C TRP A 34 2.95 -12.20 26.40
N ALA A 35 3.27 -11.28 25.48
CA ALA A 35 4.64 -11.07 25.00
C ALA A 35 5.60 -10.59 26.11
N PHE A 36 5.10 -9.82 27.08
CA PHE A 36 5.91 -9.32 28.20
C PHE A 36 5.91 -10.24 29.44
N THR A 37 4.97 -11.18 29.55
CA THR A 37 4.89 -12.13 30.70
C THR A 37 5.65 -13.43 30.49
N ILE A 38 6.33 -13.61 29.34
CA ILE A 38 7.37 -14.63 29.18
C ILE A 38 8.73 -13.95 29.45
N PRO A 39 9.19 -13.83 30.70
CA PRO A 39 10.48 -13.21 30.96
C PRO A 39 11.58 -14.13 30.48
N MET A 40 12.53 -13.51 29.77
CA MET A 40 13.91 -13.89 29.60
C MET A 40 14.41 -15.00 30.56
N ARG A 41 14.48 -16.24 30.08
CA ARG A 41 15.46 -17.21 30.58
C ARG A 41 16.71 -17.08 29.73
N HIS A 42 17.47 -16.01 29.94
CA HIS A 42 18.89 -16.01 29.63
C HIS A 42 19.63 -16.48 30.87
N LYS A 43 20.16 -17.71 30.82
CA LYS A 43 21.32 -18.10 31.63
C LYS A 43 22.51 -18.23 30.68
N PRO A 44 23.49 -17.33 30.70
CA PRO A 44 24.86 -17.68 30.37
C PRO A 44 25.50 -18.15 31.68
N ASP A 45 25.88 -19.41 31.80
CA ASP A 45 26.92 -19.89 32.72
C ASP A 45 26.94 -21.42 32.63
N ASP A 46 27.96 -21.95 31.95
CA ASP A 46 28.78 -23.08 32.39
C ASP A 46 29.74 -23.45 31.25
N ALA A 47 30.87 -22.73 31.23
CA ALA A 47 32.09 -23.25 30.70
C ALA A 47 32.57 -24.44 31.56
N VAL A 48 33.51 -25.20 31.00
CA VAL A 48 34.49 -26.08 31.68
C VAL A 48 34.20 -27.60 31.59
N ASN A 49 34.99 -28.21 30.69
CA ASN A 49 35.56 -29.56 30.76
C ASN A 49 34.61 -30.76 30.90
N ARG A 50 34.31 -31.40 29.77
CA ARG A 50 34.30 -32.86 29.72
C ARG A 50 35.06 -33.38 28.51
N SER A 51 36.28 -33.85 28.81
CA SER A 51 36.92 -35.04 28.24
C SER A 51 37.16 -35.05 26.73
N GLN A 52 38.39 -34.68 26.37
CA GLN A 52 39.13 -35.29 25.28
C GLN A 52 39.13 -36.81 25.48
N GLN A 53 38.21 -37.50 24.81
CA GLN A 53 38.26 -38.93 24.63
C GLN A 53 38.91 -39.20 23.27
N SER A 54 40.04 -39.90 23.30
CA SER A 54 40.81 -40.35 22.15
C SER A 54 39.89 -41.06 21.15
N VAL A 55 39.65 -40.41 20.02
CA VAL A 55 38.94 -41.00 18.88
C VAL A 55 39.99 -41.63 17.98
N SER A 56 40.06 -42.95 18.08
CA SER A 56 40.80 -43.86 17.21
C SER A 56 40.60 -43.54 15.72
N THR A 57 41.63 -43.85 14.95
CA THR A 57 41.92 -43.59 13.52
C THR A 57 40.94 -44.23 12.50
N THR A 58 39.64 -44.29 12.82
CA THR A 58 38.57 -44.82 11.94
C THR A 58 37.54 -43.77 11.53
N THR A 59 37.70 -42.52 11.93
CA THR A 59 36.70 -41.44 11.74
C THR A 59 36.84 -40.62 10.47
N VAL A 60 37.89 -40.77 9.66
CA VAL A 60 38.06 -39.96 8.45
C VAL A 60 37.05 -40.35 7.35
N SER A 61 36.73 -41.64 7.20
CA SER A 61 35.77 -42.11 6.18
C SER A 61 34.31 -41.77 6.51
N ARG A 62 33.90 -41.87 7.78
CA ARG A 62 32.55 -41.45 8.23
C ARG A 62 32.36 -39.95 8.20
N GLN A 63 33.43 -39.18 8.41
CA GLN A 63 33.36 -37.72 8.44
C GLN A 63 33.26 -37.11 7.02
N GLN A 64 33.80 -37.77 5.99
CA GLN A 64 33.58 -37.40 4.58
C GLN A 64 32.15 -37.69 4.12
N SER A 65 31.57 -38.85 4.45
CA SER A 65 30.18 -39.14 4.12
C SER A 65 29.21 -38.16 4.81
N ALA A 66 29.50 -37.78 6.06
CA ALA A 66 28.71 -36.77 6.76
C ALA A 66 28.85 -35.36 6.13
N SER A 67 30.03 -34.98 5.63
CA SER A 67 30.21 -33.68 4.94
C SER A 67 29.48 -33.64 3.59
N ASP A 68 29.49 -34.74 2.84
CA ASP A 68 28.78 -34.84 1.56
C ASP A 68 27.25 -34.80 1.78
N ASP A 69 26.75 -35.49 2.81
CA ASP A 69 25.34 -35.42 3.22
C ASP A 69 24.92 -34.02 3.69
N ILE A 70 25.81 -33.27 4.34
CA ILE A 70 25.59 -31.88 4.73
C ILE A 70 25.57 -30.98 3.48
N ALA A 71 26.45 -31.20 2.51
CA ALA A 71 26.50 -30.44 1.27
C ALA A 71 25.24 -30.65 0.42
N ILE A 72 24.75 -31.89 0.30
CA ILE A 72 23.51 -32.22 -0.41
C ILE A 72 22.31 -31.54 0.27
N ARG A 73 22.21 -31.62 1.61
CA ARG A 73 21.15 -30.93 2.37
C ARG A 73 21.23 -29.42 2.21
N ALA A 74 22.43 -28.83 2.27
CA ALA A 74 22.62 -27.40 2.07
C ALA A 74 22.17 -26.95 0.65
N GLN A 75 22.42 -27.76 -0.37
CA GLN A 75 21.92 -27.51 -1.74
C GLN A 75 20.39 -27.58 -1.81
N GLN A 76 19.76 -28.54 -1.14
CA GLN A 76 18.30 -28.64 -1.05
C GLN A 76 17.68 -27.43 -0.34
N TYR A 77 18.26 -27.00 0.78
CA TYR A 77 17.82 -25.78 1.48
C TYR A 77 17.99 -24.53 0.62
N ARG A 78 19.08 -24.44 -0.14
CA ARG A 78 19.31 -23.32 -1.06
C ARG A 78 18.27 -23.29 -2.17
N ALA A 79 17.96 -24.43 -2.78
CA ALA A 79 16.93 -24.53 -3.82
C ALA A 79 15.55 -24.12 -3.28
N HIS A 80 15.19 -24.63 -2.09
CA HIS A 80 13.95 -24.27 -1.42
C HIS A 80 13.88 -22.77 -1.06
N ALA A 81 14.98 -22.18 -0.60
CA ALA A 81 15.04 -20.74 -0.30
C ALA A 81 14.82 -19.87 -1.55
N ILE A 82 15.42 -20.25 -2.69
CA ILE A 82 15.24 -19.57 -3.97
C ILE A 82 13.78 -19.67 -4.44
N GLU A 83 13.16 -20.83 -4.29
CA GLU A 83 11.75 -21.02 -4.64
C GLU A 83 10.83 -20.12 -3.79
N MET A 84 11.07 -20.08 -2.48
CA MET A 84 10.33 -19.22 -1.55
C MET A 84 10.48 -17.73 -1.91
N ASP A 85 11.70 -17.29 -2.23
CA ASP A 85 11.94 -15.90 -2.67
C ASP A 85 11.19 -15.57 -3.97
N ALA A 86 11.20 -16.49 -4.94
CA ALA A 86 10.43 -16.34 -6.17
C ALA A 86 8.92 -16.26 -5.93
N GLN A 87 8.39 -17.01 -4.97
CA GLN A 87 6.98 -16.94 -4.57
C GLN A 87 6.65 -15.59 -3.91
N LEU A 88 7.52 -15.11 -3.01
CA LEU A 88 7.35 -13.81 -2.36
C LEU A 88 7.37 -12.67 -3.37
N MET A 89 8.31 -12.69 -4.32
CA MET A 89 8.38 -11.72 -5.41
C MET A 89 7.11 -11.73 -6.28
N LYS A 90 6.55 -12.91 -6.58
CA LYS A 90 5.27 -13.02 -7.30
C LYS A 90 4.11 -12.42 -6.50
N ILE A 91 4.05 -12.64 -5.19
CA ILE A 91 3.01 -12.07 -4.33
C ILE A 91 3.16 -10.55 -4.28
N GLN A 92 4.38 -10.04 -4.17
CA GLN A 92 4.64 -8.61 -4.16
C GLN A 92 4.22 -7.95 -5.48
N ARG A 93 4.61 -8.51 -6.63
CA ARG A 93 4.17 -7.99 -7.94
C ARG A 93 2.65 -7.93 -8.07
N LYS A 94 1.94 -8.98 -7.62
CA LYS A 94 0.48 -8.98 -7.63
C LYS A 94 -0.13 -7.90 -6.74
N LYS A 95 0.48 -7.62 -5.58
CA LYS A 95 0.06 -6.51 -4.71
C LYS A 95 0.31 -5.17 -5.39
N ASP A 96 1.49 -4.98 -5.96
CA ASP A 96 1.86 -3.73 -6.64
C ASP A 96 0.95 -3.47 -7.85
N GLU A 97 0.63 -4.50 -8.65
CA GLU A 97 -0.37 -4.42 -9.73
C GLU A 97 -1.76 -4.03 -9.21
N ALA A 98 -2.17 -4.57 -8.06
CA ALA A 98 -3.45 -4.22 -7.45
C ALA A 98 -3.49 -2.77 -6.95
N TYR A 99 -2.36 -2.22 -6.49
CA TYR A 99 -2.26 -0.81 -6.08
C TYR A 99 -2.15 0.14 -7.27
N GLN A 100 -1.43 -0.20 -8.34
CA GLN A 100 -1.34 0.65 -9.53
C GLN A 100 -2.67 0.79 -10.27
N ASN A 101 -3.51 -0.26 -10.24
CA ASN A 101 -4.82 -0.23 -10.88
C ASN A 101 -5.92 0.39 -10.01
N GLN A 102 -5.61 0.77 -8.77
CA GLN A 102 -6.54 1.51 -7.92
C GLN A 102 -6.47 2.98 -8.30
N VAL A 103 -7.52 3.45 -8.96
CA VAL A 103 -7.81 4.87 -9.11
C VAL A 103 -7.78 5.50 -7.72
N LEU A 104 -6.96 6.54 -7.55
CA LEU A 104 -6.89 7.25 -6.28
C LEU A 104 -8.28 7.80 -5.94
N PRO A 105 -8.72 7.74 -4.66
CA PRO A 105 -9.99 8.32 -4.27
C PRO A 105 -9.98 9.82 -4.62
N GLY A 106 -10.90 10.23 -5.50
CA GLY A 106 -11.01 11.61 -6.01
C GLY A 106 -10.49 11.83 -7.44
N GLU A 107 -9.73 10.90 -8.06
CA GLU A 107 -9.27 11.07 -9.45
C GLU A 107 -10.43 11.02 -10.45
N GLN A 108 -11.39 10.10 -10.26
CA GLN A 108 -12.61 10.05 -11.09
C GLN A 108 -13.44 11.33 -10.94
N GLU A 109 -13.52 11.89 -9.73
CA GLU A 109 -14.22 13.15 -9.47
C GLU A 109 -13.51 14.33 -10.11
N ALA A 110 -12.17 14.38 -10.04
CA ALA A 110 -11.36 15.41 -10.68
C ALA A 110 -11.46 15.35 -12.22
N GLN A 111 -11.39 14.16 -12.81
CA GLN A 111 -11.57 13.95 -14.25
C GLN A 111 -12.99 14.34 -14.68
N ALA A 112 -14.02 13.93 -13.94
CA ALA A 112 -15.39 14.31 -14.20
C ALA A 112 -15.60 15.82 -14.08
N TYR A 113 -15.00 16.45 -13.07
CA TYR A 113 -15.03 17.91 -12.89
C TYR A 113 -14.38 18.63 -14.07
N GLN A 114 -13.19 18.22 -14.50
CA GLN A 114 -12.49 18.81 -15.65
C GLN A 114 -13.30 18.64 -16.95
N ALA A 115 -13.86 17.45 -17.19
CA ALA A 115 -14.70 17.19 -18.36
C ALA A 115 -15.96 18.08 -18.36
N ASN A 116 -16.64 18.18 -17.22
CA ASN A 116 -17.82 19.03 -17.04
C ASN A 116 -17.50 20.52 -17.20
N TYR A 117 -16.39 20.97 -16.62
CA TYR A 117 -15.89 22.33 -16.77
C TYR A 117 -15.66 22.66 -18.25
N ARG A 118 -14.88 21.82 -18.96
CA ARG A 118 -14.59 22.01 -20.38
C ARG A 118 -15.86 22.05 -21.23
N LYS A 119 -16.80 21.14 -20.99
CA LYS A 119 -18.10 21.13 -21.68
C LYS A 119 -18.88 22.43 -21.46
N ARG A 120 -18.92 22.92 -20.22
CA ARG A 120 -19.62 24.17 -19.86
C ARG A 120 -18.99 25.39 -20.54
N ILE A 121 -17.66 25.45 -20.61
CA ILE A 121 -16.96 26.55 -21.29
C ILE A 121 -17.22 26.51 -22.80
N LEU A 122 -17.16 25.33 -23.42
CA LEU A 122 -17.47 25.16 -24.84
C LEU A 122 -18.91 25.55 -25.18
N GLU A 123 -19.89 25.18 -24.35
CA GLU A 123 -21.28 25.64 -24.52
C GLU A 123 -21.41 27.16 -24.45
N LYS A 124 -20.73 27.81 -23.52
CA LYS A 124 -20.73 29.28 -23.41
C LYS A 124 -20.11 29.93 -24.65
N ILE A 125 -18.97 29.40 -25.13
CA ILE A 125 -18.34 29.88 -26.37
C ILE A 125 -19.30 29.73 -27.56
N LYS A 126 -20.03 28.61 -27.65
CA LYS A 126 -21.01 28.37 -28.71
C LYS A 126 -22.18 29.34 -28.64
N ARG A 127 -22.69 29.66 -27.43
CA ARG A 127 -23.75 30.65 -27.24
C ARG A 127 -23.31 32.06 -27.65
N LEU A 128 -22.04 32.39 -27.41
CA LEU A 128 -21.45 33.69 -27.76
C LEU A 128 -20.89 33.73 -29.19
N ALA A 129 -21.13 32.70 -30.02
CA ALA A 129 -20.54 32.61 -31.35
C ALA A 129 -20.97 33.75 -32.28
N THR A 130 -22.19 34.26 -32.11
CA THR A 130 -22.77 35.36 -32.89
C THR A 130 -22.56 36.74 -32.26
N ALA A 131 -21.76 36.84 -31.18
CA ALA A 131 -21.48 38.12 -30.55
C ALA A 131 -20.75 39.07 -31.52
N GLU A 132 -21.19 40.32 -31.57
CA GLU A 132 -20.63 41.33 -32.45
C GLU A 132 -19.16 41.61 -32.10
N LYS A 133 -18.30 41.73 -33.12
CA LYS A 133 -16.86 41.93 -32.93
C LYS A 133 -16.62 43.26 -32.20
N GLY A 134 -15.89 43.21 -31.09
CA GLY A 134 -15.62 44.37 -30.23
C GLY A 134 -16.65 44.60 -29.11
N SER A 135 -17.75 43.85 -29.09
CA SER A 135 -18.68 43.85 -27.95
C SER A 135 -18.04 43.23 -26.69
N PRO A 136 -18.54 43.56 -25.49
CA PRO A 136 -18.11 42.92 -24.25
C PRO A 136 -18.25 41.38 -24.30
N ASP A 137 -19.30 40.89 -24.95
CA ASP A 137 -19.57 39.47 -25.14
C ASP A 137 -18.53 38.79 -26.04
N TRP A 138 -18.04 39.49 -27.06
CA TRP A 138 -16.95 39.00 -27.91
C TRP A 138 -15.62 38.92 -27.14
N VAL A 139 -15.31 39.93 -26.33
CA VAL A 139 -14.11 39.91 -25.47
C VAL A 139 -14.21 38.78 -24.43
N TYR A 140 -15.39 38.59 -23.84
CA TYR A 140 -15.62 37.49 -22.90
C TYR A 140 -15.48 36.12 -23.58
N ARG A 141 -15.97 35.96 -24.81
CA ARG A 141 -15.75 34.75 -25.61
C ARG A 141 -14.26 34.47 -25.80
N GLN A 142 -13.45 35.47 -26.14
CA GLN A 142 -12.01 35.26 -26.31
C GLN A 142 -11.33 34.80 -25.02
N ARG A 143 -11.63 35.43 -23.88
CA ARG A 143 -11.11 34.99 -22.58
C ARG A 143 -11.46 33.53 -22.25
N LEU A 144 -12.66 33.08 -22.65
CA LEU A 144 -13.06 31.69 -22.48
C LEU A 144 -12.26 30.74 -23.38
N ILE A 145 -11.92 31.14 -24.60
CA ILE A 145 -11.07 30.38 -25.52
C ILE A 145 -9.66 30.28 -24.94
N ASP A 146 -9.07 31.41 -24.53
CA ASP A 146 -7.73 31.46 -23.95
C ASP A 146 -7.61 30.57 -22.69
N SER A 147 -8.67 30.54 -21.87
CA SER A 147 -8.72 29.68 -20.67
C SER A 147 -8.72 28.18 -20.97
N LEU A 148 -9.07 27.76 -22.19
CA LEU A 148 -9.00 26.37 -22.62
C LEU A 148 -7.63 26.00 -23.22
N GLU A 149 -6.88 26.99 -23.71
CA GLU A 149 -5.55 26.80 -24.32
C GLU A 149 -4.41 26.85 -23.30
N ALA A 150 -4.63 27.43 -22.13
CA ALA A 150 -3.65 27.45 -21.05
C ALA A 150 -3.35 26.01 -20.53
N PRO A 151 -2.06 25.66 -20.30
CA PRO A 151 -1.71 24.39 -19.70
C PRO A 151 -2.30 24.28 -18.29
N GLN A 152 -2.99 23.17 -18.02
CA GLN A 152 -3.63 22.85 -16.73
C GLN A 152 -2.79 21.89 -15.91
#